data_AF-A0A8D8DF37-F1
#
_entry.id   AF-A0A8D8DF37-F1
#
_cell.length_a   1.000
_cell.length_b   1.000
_cell.length_c   1.000
_cell.angle_alpha   90.00
_cell.angle_beta   90.00
_cell.angle_gamma   90.00
#
_symmetry.space_group_name_H-M   'P 1'
#
loop_
_entity.id
_entity.type
_entity.pdbx_description
1 polymer ?
#
loop_
_entity_poly.entity_id
_entity_poly.type
_entity_poly.pdbx_seq_one_letter_code
_entity_poly.pdbx_strand_id
1 'polypeptide(L)'
;MPLHRLFVGNIPGGTSEQELKNEFSSYGPVRAIDLKSKANPLTGSDDTFAFVNIDVDERTLRQLLDEFRQERYKGVYLNVSRAKESFLDRLKREREEAEAAKE
;
A
#
# COMPACT_ATOMS: atom_id res chain seq x y z
N MET A 1 -3.04 9.97 14.29
CA MET A 1 -2.54 8.70 13.72
C MET A 1 -2.10 9.00 12.29
N PRO A 2 -0.92 8.53 11.87
CA PRO A 2 -0.39 8.79 10.54
C PRO A 2 -1.10 7.91 9.50
N LEU A 3 -1.41 8.51 8.34
CA LEU A 3 -1.86 7.76 7.18
C LEU A 3 -0.66 7.05 6.57
N HIS A 4 -0.81 5.77 6.27
CA HIS A 4 0.20 4.95 5.63
C HIS A 4 -0.28 4.40 4.29
N ARG A 5 0.54 4.57 3.26
CA ARG A 5 0.33 3.95 1.95
C ARG A 5 1.13 2.66 1.80
N LEU A 6 0.43 1.60 1.44
CA LEU A 6 0.94 0.27 1.12
C LEU A 6 0.85 0.05 -0.39
N PHE A 7 1.88 -0.56 -0.95
CA PHE A 7 1.93 -1.03 -2.32
C PHE A 7 1.90 -2.56 -2.29
N VAL A 8 0.91 -3.14 -2.93
CA VAL A 8 0.76 -4.59 -3.10
C VAL A 8 0.98 -4.86 -4.58
N GLY A 9 2.00 -5.64 -4.92
CA GLY A 9 2.27 -6.04 -6.30
C GLY A 9 2.21 -7.52 -6.51
N ASN A 10 2.25 -7.94 -7.77
CA ASN A 10 2.25 -9.35 -8.15
C ASN A 10 0.98 -10.08 -7.66
N ILE A 11 -0.16 -9.38 -7.77
CA ILE A 11 -1.46 -9.90 -7.38
C ILE A 11 -1.96 -10.84 -8.50
N PRO A 12 -2.38 -12.08 -8.19
CA PRO A 12 -2.95 -12.97 -9.19
C PRO A 12 -4.34 -12.49 -9.61
N GLY A 13 -4.67 -12.70 -10.89
CA GLY A 13 -6.02 -12.51 -11.40
C GLY A 13 -7.05 -13.27 -10.54
N GLY A 14 -8.05 -12.54 -10.03
CA GLY A 14 -9.05 -13.08 -9.11
C GLY A 14 -8.81 -12.79 -7.63
N THR A 15 -7.94 -11.83 -7.31
CA THR A 15 -7.91 -11.15 -6.00
C THR A 15 -8.63 -9.82 -6.12
N SER A 16 -9.53 -9.52 -5.19
CA SER A 16 -10.29 -8.28 -5.18
C SER A 16 -9.73 -7.29 -4.16
N GLU A 17 -9.88 -6.01 -4.48
CA GLU A 17 -9.62 -4.90 -3.53
C GLU A 17 -10.34 -5.08 -2.19
N GLN A 18 -11.48 -5.79 -2.16
CA GLN A 18 -12.25 -6.07 -0.96
C GLN A 18 -11.52 -7.02 0.02
N GLU A 19 -10.81 -8.04 -0.48
CA GLU A 19 -10.05 -8.99 0.37
C GLU A 19 -8.92 -8.24 1.07
N LEU A 20 -8.11 -7.54 0.26
CA LEU A 20 -7.06 -6.65 0.73
C LEU A 20 -7.64 -5.65 1.74
N LYS A 21 -8.76 -5.00 1.42
CA LYS A 21 -9.44 -4.08 2.35
C LYS A 21 -9.73 -4.75 3.68
N ASN A 22 -10.27 -5.96 3.67
CA ASN A 22 -10.74 -6.63 4.86
C ASN A 22 -9.57 -7.03 5.75
N GLU A 23 -8.50 -7.57 5.16
CA GLU A 23 -7.27 -7.90 5.88
C GLU A 23 -6.60 -6.63 6.42
N PHE A 24 -6.41 -5.60 5.61
CA PHE A 24 -5.84 -4.33 6.06
C PHE A 24 -6.74 -3.67 7.12
N SER A 25 -8.07 -3.77 6.98
CA SER A 25 -9.03 -3.20 7.93
C SER A 25 -8.95 -3.82 9.32
N SER A 26 -8.37 -5.02 9.45
CA SER A 26 -8.09 -5.65 10.75
C SER A 26 -7.03 -4.89 11.54
N TYR A 27 -6.09 -4.24 10.83
CA TYR A 27 -4.97 -3.51 11.41
C TYR A 27 -5.26 -2.01 11.61
N GLY A 28 -6.21 -1.44 10.86
CA GLY A 28 -6.65 -0.06 11.01
C GLY A 28 -7.61 0.40 9.90
N PRO A 29 -8.22 1.59 10.03
CA PRO A 29 -9.22 2.05 9.07
C PRO A 29 -8.59 2.38 7.71
N VAL A 30 -9.04 1.64 6.68
CA VAL A 30 -8.64 1.86 5.29
C VAL A 30 -9.36 3.07 4.71
N ARG A 31 -8.60 4.09 4.28
CA ARG A 31 -9.11 5.32 3.64
C ARG A 31 -9.34 5.17 2.14
N ALA A 32 -8.46 4.48 1.43
CA ALA A 32 -8.58 4.34 -0.02
C ALA A 32 -7.85 3.10 -0.54
N ILE A 33 -8.39 2.46 -1.57
CA ILE A 33 -7.75 1.35 -2.27
C ILE A 33 -7.83 1.63 -3.77
N ASP A 34 -6.70 1.47 -4.45
CA ASP A 34 -6.57 1.69 -5.90
C ASP A 34 -5.95 0.43 -6.51
N LEU A 35 -6.79 -0.48 -7.01
CA LEU A 35 -6.34 -1.68 -7.71
C LEU A 35 -6.14 -1.33 -9.19
N LYS A 36 -4.93 -1.57 -9.70
CA LYS A 36 -4.53 -1.35 -11.09
C LYS A 36 -3.98 -2.65 -11.69
N SER A 37 -4.67 -3.19 -12.67
CA SER A 37 -4.17 -4.27 -13.52
C SER A 37 -3.38 -3.69 -14.69
N LYS A 38 -2.11 -4.04 -14.83
CA LYS A 38 -1.29 -3.67 -16.00
C LYS A 38 -1.06 -4.93 -16.83
N ALA A 39 -1.86 -5.10 -17.87
CA ALA A 39 -1.58 -6.12 -18.87
C ALA A 39 -0.30 -5.73 -19.62
N ASN A 40 0.75 -6.53 -19.49
CA ASN A 40 1.98 -6.33 -20.25
C ASN A 40 1.91 -7.19 -21.54
N PRO A 41 1.65 -6.59 -22.72
CA PRO A 41 1.47 -7.33 -23.96
C PRO A 41 2.75 -8.02 -24.46
N LEU A 42 3.91 -7.75 -23.84
CA LEU A 42 5.20 -8.33 -24.20
C LEU A 42 5.52 -9.64 -23.43
N THR A 43 4.92 -9.86 -22.25
CA THR A 43 5.19 -11.05 -21.42
C THR A 43 3.97 -11.96 -21.24
N GLY A 44 2.79 -11.55 -21.75
CA GLY A 44 1.54 -12.29 -21.57
C GLY A 44 1.15 -12.50 -20.11
N SER A 45 1.73 -11.70 -19.19
CA SER A 45 1.51 -11.78 -17.75
C SER A 45 0.75 -10.53 -17.31
N ASP A 46 -0.36 -10.75 -16.62
CA ASP A 46 -1.20 -9.69 -16.07
C ASP A 46 -0.60 -9.23 -14.74
N ASP A 47 0.33 -8.28 -14.79
CA ASP A 47 0.89 -7.71 -13.57
C ASP A 47 -0.16 -6.82 -12.89
N THR A 48 -0.83 -7.37 -11.87
CA THR A 48 -1.82 -6.64 -11.07
C THR A 48 -1.17 -6.07 -9.81
N PHE A 49 -1.42 -4.80 -9.56
CA PHE A 49 -0.91 -4.06 -8.41
C PHE A 49 -2.07 -3.34 -7.70
N ALA A 50 -1.94 -3.09 -6.41
CA ALA A 50 -2.89 -2.31 -5.63
C ALA A 50 -2.17 -1.33 -4.70
N PHE A 51 -2.76 -0.16 -4.52
CA PHE A 51 -2.33 0.84 -3.55
C PHE A 51 -3.38 0.95 -2.46
N VAL A 52 -2.98 0.75 -1.19
CA VAL A 52 -3.89 0.82 -0.06
C VAL A 52 -3.44 1.96 0.85
N ASN A 53 -4.33 2.91 1.15
CA ASN A 53 -4.11 3.96 2.14
C ASN A 53 -4.87 3.56 3.40
N ILE A 54 -4.16 3.39 4.51
CA ILE A 54 -4.69 2.92 5.79
C ILE A 54 -4.11 3.74 6.93
N ASP A 55 -4.92 4.05 7.94
CA ASP A 55 -4.48 4.72 9.16
C ASP A 55 -3.99 3.67 10.17
N VAL A 56 -2.68 3.45 10.27
CA VAL A 56 -2.09 2.49 11.24
C VAL A 56 -0.83 3.05 11.88
N ASP A 57 -0.40 2.47 12.99
CA ASP A 57 0.91 2.78 13.58
C ASP A 57 2.06 2.07 12.84
N GLU A 58 3.25 2.69 12.87
CA GLU A 58 4.46 2.17 12.21
C GLU A 58 4.89 0.77 12.68
N ARG A 59 4.48 0.37 13.89
CA ARG A 59 4.73 -0.98 14.44
C ARG A 59 3.86 -2.02 13.74
N THR A 60 2.56 -1.76 13.69
CA THR A 60 1.56 -2.61 13.04
C THR A 60 1.82 -2.70 11.54
N LEU A 61 2.16 -1.57 10.90
CA LEU A 61 2.52 -1.52 9.48
C LEU A 61 3.67 -2.48 9.15
N ARG A 62 4.73 -2.47 9.96
CA ARG A 62 5.92 -3.30 9.74
C ARG A 62 5.63 -4.79 9.90
N GLN A 63 4.82 -5.16 10.89
CA GLN A 63 4.41 -6.55 11.10
C GLN A 63 3.60 -7.06 9.91
N LEU A 64 2.60 -6.28 9.49
CA LEU A 64 1.78 -6.59 8.34
C LEU A 64 2.61 -6.75 7.05
N LEU A 65 3.57 -5.86 6.83
CA LEU A 65 4.46 -5.92 5.66
C LEU A 65 5.28 -7.19 5.60
N ASP A 66 5.79 -7.65 6.74
CA ASP A 66 6.63 -8.84 6.82
C ASP A 66 5.80 -10.12 6.61
N GLU A 67 4.64 -10.19 7.27
CA GLU A 67 3.70 -11.31 7.20
C GLU A 67 3.18 -11.51 5.77
N PHE A 68 2.71 -10.44 5.13
CA PHE A 68 2.20 -10.50 3.76
C PHE A 68 3.26 -10.78 2.71
N ARG A 69 4.51 -10.33 2.91
CA ARG A 69 5.59 -10.55 1.93
C ARG A 69 6.00 -12.03 1.85
N GLN A 70 5.74 -12.79 2.90
CA GLN A 70 6.00 -14.23 2.96
C GLN A 70 4.80 -15.06 2.52
N GLU A 71 3.64 -14.44 2.31
CA GLU A 71 2.43 -15.14 1.96
C GLU A 71 2.39 -15.48 0.46
N ARG A 72 2.22 -16.78 0.18
CA ARG A 72 1.98 -17.29 -1.19
C ARG A 72 0.48 -17.29 -1.45
N TYR A 73 0.01 -16.29 -2.18
CA TYR A 73 -1.39 -16.20 -2.56
C TYR A 73 -1.62 -16.88 -3.92
N LYS A 74 -2.44 -17.95 -3.94
CA LYS A 74 -2.78 -18.71 -5.17
C LYS A 74 -1.57 -19.10 -6.05
N GLY A 75 -0.42 -19.40 -5.43
CA GLY A 75 0.80 -19.82 -6.13
C GLY A 75 1.72 -18.69 -6.61
N VAL A 76 1.35 -17.42 -6.39
CA VAL A 76 2.22 -16.26 -6.61
C VAL A 76 2.54 -15.58 -5.27
N TYR A 77 3.68 -14.91 -5.20
CA TYR A 77 4.06 -14.15 -4.02
C TYR A 77 3.51 -12.74 -4.13
N LEU A 78 2.68 -12.33 -3.18
CA LEU A 78 2.24 -10.95 -3.11
C LEU A 78 3.42 -10.10 -2.65
N ASN A 79 3.83 -9.14 -3.47
CA ASN A 79 4.88 -8.21 -3.10
C ASN A 79 4.27 -7.02 -2.37
N VAL A 80 4.12 -7.13 -1.05
CA VAL A 80 3.70 -6.01 -0.22
C VAL A 80 4.93 -5.21 0.20
N SER A 81 4.91 -3.93 -0.09
CA SER A 81 5.96 -2.98 0.26
C SER A 81 5.32 -1.71 0.78
N ARG A 82 5.96 -1.03 1.73
CA ARG A 82 5.56 0.32 2.10
C ARG A 82 5.68 1.16 0.83
N ALA A 83 4.56 1.63 0.30
CA ALA A 83 4.61 2.58 -0.79
C ALA A 83 5.39 3.78 -0.27
N LYS A 84 6.26 4.34 -1.11
CA LYS A 84 7.27 5.31 -0.71
C LYS A 84 6.64 6.48 0.07
N GLU A 85 6.64 6.36 1.40
CA GLU A 85 6.10 7.36 2.31
C GLU A 85 7.16 7.65 3.37
N SER A 86 8.29 8.11 2.87
CA SER A 86 9.20 9.02 3.58
C SER A 86 9.38 10.33 2.81
N PHE A 87 8.63 10.54 1.72
CA PHE A 87 8.68 11.79 0.96
C PHE A 87 7.54 12.72 1.37
N LEU A 88 6.30 12.24 1.51
CA LEU A 88 5.15 13.11 1.83
C LEU A 88 5.22 13.69 3.25
N ASP A 89 5.67 12.92 4.25
CA ASP A 89 5.86 13.41 5.61
C ASP A 89 6.96 14.50 5.68
N ARG A 90 8.04 14.29 4.91
CA ARG A 90 9.12 15.28 4.77
C ARG A 90 8.65 16.53 4.01
N LEU A 91 7.86 16.36 2.94
CA LEU A 91 7.30 17.45 2.13
C LEU A 91 6.23 18.24 2.87
N LYS A 92 5.42 17.58 3.70
CA LYS A 92 4.36 18.22 4.48
C LYS A 92 4.94 19.04 5.62
N ARG A 93 6.02 18.57 6.24
CA ARG A 93 6.79 19.38 7.20
C ARG A 93 7.43 20.61 6.53
N GLU A 94 8.04 20.44 5.35
CA GLU A 94 8.61 21.58 4.61
C GLU A 94 7.54 22.57 4.12
N ARG A 95 6.35 22.12 3.68
CA ARG A 95 5.25 23.03 3.29
C ARG A 95 4.60 23.73 4.49
N GLU A 96 4.42 23.04 5.62
CA GLU A 96 3.80 23.63 6.80
C GLU A 96 4.77 24.62 7.48
N GLU A 97 6.07 24.33 7.50
CA GLU A 97 7.10 25.30 7.93
C GLU A 97 7.25 26.47 6.94
N ALA A 98 7.10 26.25 5.62
CA ALA A 98 7.14 27.34 4.64
C ALA A 98 5.86 28.21 4.60
N GLU A 99 4.71 27.65 4.96
CA GLU A 99 3.43 28.38 5.02
C GLU A 99 3.29 29.12 6.36
N ALA A 100 3.84 28.59 7.47
CA ALA A 100 3.86 29.25 8.77
C ALA A 100 4.94 30.33 8.92
N ALA A 101 6.03 30.30 8.13
CA ALA A 101 7.06 31.34 8.15
C ALA A 101 6.72 32.59 7.31
N LYS A 102 5.49 32.66 6.78
CA LYS A 102 5.02 33.76 5.93
C LYS A 102 3.98 34.69 6.59
N GLU A 103 3.76 34.54 7.90
CA GLU A 103 2.97 35.49 8.71
C GLU A 103 3.87 36.29 9.66
#